data_AF-A0AAI9AG11-F1
#
_entry.id   AF-A0AAI9AG11-F1
#
_cell.length_a   1.000
_cell.length_b   1.000
_cell.length_c   1.000
_cell.angle_alpha   90.00
_cell.angle_beta   90.00
_cell.angle_gamma   90.00
#
_symmetry.space_group_name_H-M   'P 1'
#
loop_
_entity.id
_entity.type
_entity.pdbx_description
1 polymer ?
#
loop_
_entity_poly.entity_id
_entity_poly.type
_entity_poly.pdbx_seq_one_letter_code
_entity_poly.pdbx_strand_id
1 'polypeptide(L)'
;MKQIINHFQTPLTFNELFQEYLEIMSHTMSDKTKQTKIYYYNKHFKDKYGNYIITDFRFKDAQRFVNELLNKGLSPKTTKNIIDIFKVLYKYAIMNEYCEKNPFEYV
;
A
#
# COMPACT_ATOMS: atom_id res chain seq x y z
N MET A 1 1.96 36.37 -14.34
CA MET A 1 2.91 35.24 -14.39
C MET A 1 2.74 34.44 -13.12
N LYS A 2 2.06 33.28 -13.19
CA LYS A 2 1.92 32.39 -12.04
C LYS A 2 3.26 31.68 -11.86
N GLN A 3 3.87 31.85 -10.70
CA GLN A 3 5.03 31.08 -10.27
C GLN A 3 4.66 29.60 -10.38
N ILE A 4 5.38 28.85 -11.21
CA ILE A 4 5.31 27.40 -11.18
C ILE A 4 6.05 27.00 -9.91
N ILE A 5 5.26 26.79 -8.86
CA ILE A 5 5.73 26.23 -7.60
C ILE A 5 6.21 24.82 -7.93
N ASN A 6 7.52 24.59 -7.89
CA ASN A 6 8.06 23.25 -7.76
C ASN A 6 7.47 22.67 -6.47
N HIS A 7 6.46 21.81 -6.62
CA HIS A 7 5.88 21.09 -5.51
C HIS A 7 6.94 20.08 -5.06
N PHE A 8 7.76 20.44 -4.08
CA PHE A 8 8.50 19.46 -3.30
C PHE A 8 7.44 18.60 -2.61
N GLN A 9 6.98 17.54 -3.28
CA GLN A 9 6.02 16.60 -2.71
C GLN A 9 6.62 16.07 -1.42
N THR A 10 5.95 16.36 -0.30
CA THR A 10 6.22 15.73 0.99
C THR A 10 6.31 14.21 0.76
N PRO A 11 7.30 13.52 1.34
CA PRO A 11 7.45 12.10 1.09
C PRO A 11 6.18 11.36 1.55
N LEU A 12 5.49 10.72 0.60
CA LEU A 12 4.19 10.08 0.81
C LEU A 12 4.37 8.76 1.59
N THR A 13 3.68 8.64 2.72
CA THR A 13 3.67 7.43 3.53
C THR A 13 2.65 6.41 3.02
N PHE A 14 2.78 5.16 3.46
CA PHE A 14 1.75 4.15 3.21
C PHE A 14 0.39 4.50 3.82
N ASN A 15 0.37 5.14 4.99
CA ASN A 15 -0.86 5.53 5.67
C ASN A 15 -1.61 6.56 4.83
N GLU A 16 -0.91 7.58 4.36
CA GLU A 16 -1.48 8.63 3.50
C GLU A 16 -1.96 8.04 2.18
N LEU A 17 -1.11 7.27 1.48
CA LEU A 17 -1.47 6.62 0.22
C LEU A 17 -2.70 5.71 0.38
N PHE A 18 -2.79 4.95 1.46
CA PHE A 18 -3.92 4.06 1.70
C PHE A 18 -5.21 4.82 2.00
N GLN A 19 -5.16 5.93 2.75
CA GLN A 19 -6.33 6.78 2.97
C GLN A 19 -6.79 7.43 1.67
N GLU A 20 -5.88 8.02 0.89
CA GLU A 20 -6.18 8.63 -0.41
C GLU A 20 -6.82 7.61 -1.36
N TYR A 21 -6.23 6.42 -1.47
CA TYR A 21 -6.78 5.32 -2.27
C TYR A 21 -8.20 4.95 -1.84
N LEU A 22 -8.46 4.83 -0.53
CA LEU A 22 -9.78 4.48 -0.02
C LEU A 22 -10.80 5.58 -0.29
N GLU A 23 -10.42 6.85 -0.22
CA GLU A 23 -11.28 7.99 -0.52
C GLU A 23 -11.69 7.98 -1.99
N ILE A 24 -10.71 7.95 -2.90
CA ILE A 24 -10.93 8.02 -4.35
C ILE A 24 -11.64 6.79 -4.90
N MET A 25 -11.24 5.59 -4.48
CA MET A 25 -11.77 4.35 -5.06
C MET A 25 -13.07 3.88 -4.40
N SER A 26 -13.51 4.52 -3.30
CA SER A 26 -14.66 4.08 -2.50
C SER A 26 -15.93 3.82 -3.32
N HIS A 27 -16.27 4.70 -4.26
CA HIS A 27 -17.49 4.59 -5.07
C HIS A 27 -17.47 3.46 -6.10
N THR A 28 -16.28 2.95 -6.44
CA THR A 28 -16.10 1.84 -7.40
C THR A 28 -15.86 0.50 -6.71
N MET A 29 -15.84 0.48 -5.38
CA MET A 29 -15.49 -0.67 -4.56
C MET A 29 -16.66 -1.06 -3.66
N SER A 30 -17.02 -2.34 -3.63
CA SER A 30 -18.05 -2.81 -2.70
C SER A 30 -17.63 -2.61 -1.24
N ASP A 31 -18.60 -2.34 -0.37
CA ASP A 31 -18.36 -2.12 1.07
C ASP A 31 -17.62 -3.29 1.73
N LYS A 32 -17.97 -4.52 1.36
CA LYS A 32 -17.29 -5.73 1.84
C LYS A 32 -15.81 -5.72 1.47
N THR A 33 -15.48 -5.34 0.25
CA THR A 33 -14.09 -5.25 -0.21
C THR A 33 -13.34 -4.14 0.52
N LYS A 34 -13.98 -2.98 0.68
CA LYS A 34 -13.43 -1.84 1.43
C LYS A 34 -13.10 -2.23 2.87
N GLN A 35 -14.05 -2.84 3.58
CA GLN A 35 -13.87 -3.29 4.96
C GLN A 35 -12.77 -4.35 5.08
N THR A 36 -12.72 -5.31 4.15
CA THR A 36 -11.67 -6.34 4.12
C THR A 36 -10.28 -5.73 3.97
N LYS A 37 -10.13 -4.76 3.06
CA LYS A 37 -8.86 -4.05 2.87
C LYS A 37 -8.44 -3.28 4.13
N ILE A 38 -9.37 -2.51 4.71
CA ILE A 38 -9.14 -1.75 5.95
C ILE A 38 -8.71 -2.69 7.09
N TYR A 39 -9.43 -3.81 7.26
CA TYR A 39 -9.13 -4.78 8.30
C TYR A 39 -7.71 -5.33 8.17
N TYR A 40 -7.34 -5.84 7.00
CA TYR A 40 -6.02 -6.44 6.82
C TYR A 40 -4.89 -5.42 6.91
N TYR A 41 -5.08 -4.22 6.35
CA TYR A 41 -4.10 -3.15 6.44
C TYR A 41 -3.86 -2.75 7.91
N ASN A 42 -4.93 -2.46 8.65
CA ASN A 42 -4.83 -2.07 10.06
C ASN A 42 -4.22 -3.19 10.92
N LYS A 43 -4.68 -4.43 10.73
CA LYS A 43 -4.26 -5.56 11.57
C LYS A 43 -2.81 -5.99 11.36
N HIS A 44 -2.32 -5.90 10.13
CA HIS A 44 -1.04 -6.54 9.78
C HIS A 44 0.06 -5.58 9.34
N PHE A 45 -0.27 -4.37 8.89
CA PHE A 45 0.69 -3.51 8.21
C PHE A 45 0.83 -2.13 8.87
N LYS A 46 -0.28 -1.48 9.19
CA LYS A 46 -0.36 -0.07 9.63
C LYS A 46 0.64 0.28 10.72
N ASP A 47 0.62 -0.45 11.83
CA ASP A 47 1.40 -0.07 13.02
C ASP A 47 2.92 -0.17 12.79
N LYS A 48 3.36 -1.07 11.91
CA LYS A 48 4.78 -1.33 11.67
C LYS A 48 5.34 -0.57 10.46
N TYR A 49 4.58 -0.50 9.38
CA TYR A 49 5.04 0.00 8.08
C TYR A 49 4.26 1.22 7.59
N GLY A 50 3.13 1.57 8.22
CA GLY A 50 2.24 2.62 7.75
C GLY A 50 2.92 4.00 7.61
N ASN A 51 3.90 4.30 8.46
CA ASN A 51 4.64 5.57 8.41
C ASN A 51 5.87 5.54 7.50
N TYR A 52 6.12 4.43 6.80
CA TYR A 52 7.26 4.33 5.89
C TYR A 52 6.93 5.07 4.59
N ILE A 53 7.93 5.72 4.02
CA ILE A 53 7.80 6.38 2.71
C ILE A 53 7.72 5.32 1.62
N ILE A 54 6.73 5.44 0.73
CA ILE A 54 6.47 4.42 -0.30
C ILE A 54 7.62 4.25 -1.28
N THR A 55 8.39 5.31 -1.52
CA THR A 55 9.58 5.35 -2.39
C THR A 55 10.83 4.82 -1.70
N ASP A 56 10.80 4.56 -0.38
CA ASP A 56 11.88 3.95 0.40
C ASP A 56 11.65 2.47 0.68
N PHE A 57 10.42 1.99 0.53
CA PHE A 57 10.10 0.58 0.68
C PHE A 57 10.67 -0.24 -0.48
N ARG A 58 11.43 -1.31 -0.18
CA ARG A 58 12.11 -2.15 -1.18
C ARG A 58 11.52 -3.55 -1.21
N PHE A 59 11.87 -4.32 -2.26
CA PHE A 59 11.49 -5.73 -2.39
C PHE A 59 11.80 -6.56 -1.13
N LYS A 60 12.98 -6.34 -0.51
CA LYS A 60 13.35 -7.05 0.73
C LYS A 60 12.37 -6.80 1.87
N ASP A 61 11.78 -5.61 1.94
CA ASP A 61 10.83 -5.23 2.98
C ASP A 61 9.46 -5.85 2.72
N ALA A 62 9.05 -5.91 1.43
CA ALA A 62 7.87 -6.66 1.00
C ALA A 62 7.99 -8.16 1.31
N GLN A 63 9.14 -8.78 1.00
CA GLN A 63 9.38 -10.19 1.31
C GLN A 63 9.43 -10.45 2.82
N ARG A 64 10.01 -9.53 3.60
CA ARG A 64 9.98 -9.60 5.08
C ARG A 64 8.54 -9.57 5.58
N PHE A 65 7.70 -8.69 5.05
CA PHE A 65 6.30 -8.65 5.42
C PHE A 65 5.57 -9.96 5.09
N VAL A 66 5.81 -10.56 3.92
CA VAL A 66 5.26 -11.88 3.57
C VAL A 66 5.68 -12.94 4.57
N ASN A 67 6.97 -13.00 4.90
CA ASN A 67 7.50 -13.96 5.87
C ASN A 67 6.87 -13.75 7.26
N GLU A 68 6.64 -12.51 7.68
CA GLU A 68 5.97 -12.20 8.94
C GLU A 68 4.51 -12.67 8.98
N LEU A 69 3.78 -12.58 7.86
CA LEU A 69 2.41 -13.12 7.77
C LEU A 69 2.40 -14.65 7.89
N LEU A 70 3.32 -15.32 7.19
CA LEU A 70 3.44 -16.79 7.23
C LEU A 70 3.88 -17.29 8.61
N ASN A 71 4.84 -16.61 9.25
CA ASN A 71 5.30 -16.93 10.60
C ASN A 71 4.21 -16.72 11.66
N LYS A 72 3.22 -15.85 11.40
CA LYS A 72 2.01 -15.70 12.24
C LYS A 72 0.99 -16.82 12.01
N GLY A 73 1.28 -17.80 11.16
CA GLY A 73 0.42 -18.94 10.87
C GLY A 73 -0.70 -18.66 9.85
N LEU A 74 -0.65 -17.55 9.12
CA LEU A 74 -1.62 -17.29 8.07
C LEU A 74 -1.42 -18.26 6.89
N SER A 75 -2.53 -18.76 6.35
CA SER A 75 -2.49 -19.61 5.16
C SER A 75 -1.85 -18.87 3.97
N PRO A 76 -1.19 -19.58 3.04
CA PRO A 76 -0.65 -18.96 1.82
C PRO A 76 -1.70 -18.18 1.03
N LYS A 77 -2.95 -18.65 1.00
CA LYS A 77 -4.05 -17.96 0.33
C LYS A 77 -4.39 -16.63 1.01
N THR A 78 -4.50 -16.61 2.34
CA THR A 78 -4.77 -15.39 3.11
C THR A 78 -3.62 -14.40 2.95
N THR A 79 -2.38 -14.87 3.05
CA THR A 79 -1.18 -14.07 2.83
C THR A 79 -1.20 -13.44 1.44
N LYS A 80 -1.45 -14.22 0.37
CA LYS A 80 -1.60 -13.71 -0.99
C LYS A 80 -2.68 -12.62 -1.08
N ASN A 81 -3.86 -12.85 -0.51
CA ASN A 81 -4.94 -11.87 -0.52
C ASN A 81 -4.55 -10.55 0.16
N ILE A 82 -3.73 -10.61 1.22
CA ILE A 82 -3.20 -9.40 1.88
C ILE A 82 -2.20 -8.69 0.96
N ILE A 83 -1.27 -9.42 0.33
CA ILE A 83 -0.27 -8.85 -0.60
C ILE A 83 -0.93 -8.22 -1.82
N ASP A 84 -2.00 -8.82 -2.35
CA ASP A 84 -2.74 -8.28 -3.50
C ASP A 84 -3.33 -6.89 -3.21
N ILE A 85 -3.59 -6.54 -1.94
CA ILE A 85 -3.99 -5.17 -1.54
C ILE A 85 -2.88 -4.17 -1.89
N PHE A 86 -1.63 -4.51 -1.55
CA PHE A 86 -0.48 -3.64 -1.77
C PHE A 86 -0.09 -3.57 -3.24
N LYS A 87 -0.25 -4.67 -4.01
CA LYS A 87 -0.07 -4.64 -5.47
C LYS A 87 -1.01 -3.64 -6.13
N VAL A 88 -2.29 -3.63 -5.74
CA VAL A 88 -3.27 -2.66 -6.24
C VAL A 88 -2.93 -1.24 -5.76
N LEU A 89 -2.50 -1.09 -4.50
CA LEU A 89 -2.12 0.21 -3.94
C LEU A 89 -0.93 0.84 -4.70
N TYR A 90 0.10 0.04 -5.01
CA TYR A 90 1.24 0.50 -5.80
C TYR A 90 0.89 0.76 -7.27
N LYS A 91 -0.01 -0.03 -7.86
CA LYS A 91 -0.53 0.28 -9.20
C LYS A 91 -1.19 1.66 -9.22
N TYR A 92 -2.00 1.98 -8.21
CA TYR A 92 -2.58 3.31 -8.05
C TYR A 92 -1.50 4.39 -7.87
N ALA A 93 -0.50 4.16 -7.01
CA ALA A 93 0.60 5.11 -6.81
C ALA A 93 1.41 5.38 -8.09
N ILE A 94 1.69 4.35 -8.89
CA ILE A 94 2.40 4.48 -10.17
C ILE A 94 1.57 5.27 -11.19
N MET A 95 0.26 5.03 -11.26
CA MET A 95 -0.63 5.78 -12.15
C MET A 95 -0.71 7.28 -11.81
N ASN A 96 -0.41 7.65 -10.56
CA ASN A 96 -0.34 9.05 -10.11
C ASN A 96 1.11 9.58 -10.03
N GLU A 97 2.07 8.84 -10.58
CA GLU A 97 3.49 9.23 -10.63
C GLU A 97 4.16 9.41 -9.25
N TYR A 98 3.56 8.88 -8.18
CA TYR A 98 4.13 8.95 -6.82
C TYR A 98 5.33 8.01 -6.64
N CYS A 99 5.44 6.99 -7.48
CA CYS A 99 6.58 6.08 -7.53
C CYS A 99 6.65 5.37 -8.89
N GLU A 100 7.81 4.81 -9.21
CA GLU A 100 8.02 4.14 -10.51
C GLU A 100 7.89 2.62 -10.44
N LYS A 101 8.04 2.03 -9.25
CA LYS A 101 8.20 0.58 -9.07
C LYS A 101 7.30 0.07 -7.96
N ASN A 102 6.74 -1.11 -8.19
CA ASN A 102 5.98 -1.84 -7.20
C ASN A 102 6.91 -2.83 -6.46
N PRO A 103 7.27 -2.60 -5.18
CA PRO A 103 8.09 -3.53 -4.41
C PRO A 103 7.35 -4.84 -4.10
N PHE A 104 6.03 -4.87 -4.26
CA PHE A 104 5.21 -6.07 -4.06
C PHE A 104 5.04 -6.92 -5.32
N GLU A 105 5.51 -6.49 -6.50
CA GLU A 105 5.20 -7.13 -7.79
C GLU A 105 5.47 -8.65 -7.79
N TYR A 106 6.63 -9.04 -7.27
CA TYR A 106 7.16 -10.40 -7.35
C TYR A 106 7.09 -11.20 -6.05
N VAL A 107 6.35 -10.71 -5.05
CA VAL A 107 6.07 -11.45 -3.80
C VAL A 107 4.67 -12.04 -3.75
#